data_AF-A0A7C4C741-F1
#
_entry.id   AF-A0A7C4C741-F1
#
_cell.length_a   1.000
_cell.length_b   1.000
_cell.length_c   1.000
_cell.angle_alpha   90.00
_cell.angle_beta   90.00
_cell.angle_gamma   90.00
#
_symmetry.space_group_name_H-M   'P 1'
#
loop_
_entity.id
_entity.type
_entity.pdbx_description
1 polymer ?
#
loop_
_entity_poly.entity_id
_entity_poly.type
_entity_poly.pdbx_seq_one_letter_code
_entity_poly.pdbx_strand_id
1 'polypeptide(L)'
;MILMSNNKILRIAATGDSFIATRLSSYANPRFLKLVEIIRSADVRFTNCEVLINDFKGYPAVQSGGTYAGNESYIADELKWMGFNMVSRANNHAMDYREIGLIETSKNLDRVGIVHAGVGMNLGEAREPKYLETPSGRVALISAASSFPMEARAGEARPDIQGRPGLNPLRYTVTIEVPEDAFKNLINIAKVMGLEVKEDSEEIRILGQKFKKSTKYEVKYEINKLDLEGNLKAIRDARRMADYVIFSMHSHERGRTLEE
;
A
#
# COMPACT_ATOMS: atom_id res chain seq x y z
N MET A 1 1.10 10.04 18.45
CA MET A 1 -0.33 10.19 18.83
C MET A 1 -0.55 9.46 20.15
N ILE A 2 -1.23 10.07 21.12
CA ILE A 2 -1.60 9.46 22.41
C ILE A 2 -3.08 9.11 22.33
N LEU A 3 -3.44 7.84 22.45
CA LEU A 3 -4.84 7.40 22.56
C LEU A 3 -5.01 6.61 23.86
N MET A 4 -6.13 6.80 24.55
CA MET A 4 -6.42 6.14 25.84
C MET A 4 -7.41 5.00 25.67
N SER A 5 -7.06 3.80 26.16
CA SER A 5 -7.98 2.73 26.51
C SER A 5 -7.44 2.07 27.79
N ASN A 6 -8.30 1.84 28.80
CA ASN A 6 -7.95 1.22 30.09
C ASN A 6 -6.73 1.80 30.83
N ASN A 7 -6.75 3.09 31.18
CA ASN A 7 -5.76 3.78 32.03
C ASN A 7 -4.26 3.63 31.65
N LYS A 8 -3.97 3.06 30.48
CA LYS A 8 -2.62 2.91 29.93
C LYS A 8 -2.52 3.71 28.64
N ILE A 9 -1.45 4.49 28.53
CA ILE A 9 -1.16 5.29 27.35
C ILE A 9 -0.49 4.38 26.32
N LEU A 10 -1.17 4.10 25.20
CA LEU A 10 -0.55 3.45 24.05
C LEU A 10 0.30 4.47 23.30
N ARG A 11 1.60 4.18 23.12
CA ARG A 11 2.51 4.98 22.31
C ARG A 11 2.73 4.33 20.95
N ILE A 12 2.53 5.10 19.89
CA ILE A 12 2.78 4.69 18.51
C ILE A 12 3.90 5.54 17.93
N ALA A 13 4.97 4.89 17.49
CA ALA A 13 5.96 5.45 16.57
C ALA A 13 5.64 4.93 15.16
N ALA A 14 5.37 5.84 14.23
CA ALA A 14 5.04 5.52 12.86
C ALA A 14 6.00 6.24 11.91
N THR A 15 6.43 5.54 10.88
CA THR A 15 7.28 6.05 9.81
C THR A 15 6.63 5.74 8.47
N GLY A 16 7.09 6.42 7.40
CA GLY A 16 6.62 6.17 6.04
C GLY A 16 7.32 4.97 5.40
N ASP A 17 7.58 5.10 4.11
CA ASP A 17 8.20 4.08 3.27
C ASP A 17 9.65 3.82 3.69
N SER A 18 9.89 2.62 4.21
CA SER A 18 11.21 2.11 4.52
C SER A 18 11.74 1.32 3.35
N PHE A 19 12.54 1.99 2.53
CA PHE A 19 13.37 1.35 1.51
C PHE A 19 14.74 0.97 2.09
N ILE A 20 14.75 0.03 3.05
CA ILE A 20 15.97 -0.38 3.76
C ILE A 20 16.61 -1.57 3.05
N ALA A 21 17.77 -1.32 2.43
CA ALA A 21 18.51 -2.30 1.63
C ALA A 21 19.95 -2.56 2.13
N THR A 22 20.28 -2.07 3.33
CA THR A 22 21.63 -2.13 3.89
C THR A 22 21.60 -2.46 5.37
N ARG A 23 22.70 -3.01 5.89
CA ARG A 23 22.89 -3.21 7.32
C ARG A 23 22.88 -1.87 8.08
N LEU A 24 21.87 -1.67 8.92
CA LEU A 24 21.68 -0.43 9.68
C LEU A 24 22.41 -0.45 11.02
N SER A 25 22.52 -1.64 11.62
CA SER A 25 23.18 -1.90 12.90
C SER A 25 24.67 -1.57 12.91
N SER A 26 25.30 -1.41 11.74
CA SER A 26 26.70 -0.96 11.62
C SER A 26 26.90 0.55 11.77
N TYR A 27 25.85 1.36 11.72
CA TYR A 27 25.98 2.82 11.83
C TYR A 27 26.00 3.27 13.29
N ALA A 28 27.07 3.97 13.68
CA ALA A 28 27.24 4.52 15.03
C ALA A 28 26.94 6.02 15.16
N ASN A 29 26.33 6.65 14.13
CA ASN A 29 26.04 8.08 14.16
C ASN A 29 25.06 8.41 15.32
N PRO A 30 25.41 9.31 16.26
CA PRO A 30 24.56 9.58 17.43
C PRO A 30 23.17 10.11 17.10
N ARG A 31 23.00 10.87 16.01
CA ARG A 31 21.68 11.37 15.59
C ARG A 31 20.80 10.24 15.06
N PHE A 32 21.39 9.29 14.33
CA PHE A 32 20.69 8.10 13.86
C PHE A 32 20.29 7.19 15.02
N LEU A 33 21.20 6.94 15.97
CA LEU A 33 20.88 6.11 17.15
C LEU A 33 19.77 6.74 18.00
N LYS A 34 19.74 8.08 18.13
CA LYS A 34 18.64 8.78 18.80
C LYS A 34 17.28 8.59 18.09
N LEU A 35 17.26 8.53 16.75
CA LEU A 35 16.04 8.19 16.00
C LEU A 35 15.59 6.76 16.32
N VAL A 36 16.53 5.80 16.35
CA VAL A 36 16.25 4.42 16.73
C VAL A 36 15.71 4.33 18.16
N GLU A 37 16.23 5.10 19.11
CA GLU A 37 15.70 5.18 20.48
C GLU A 37 14.26 5.70 20.53
N ILE A 38 13.92 6.72 19.73
CA ILE A 38 12.55 7.23 19.61
C ILE A 38 11.61 6.12 19.15
N ILE A 39 11.99 5.37 18.11
CA ILE A 39 11.21 4.22 17.62
C ILE A 39 11.06 3.19 18.75
N ARG A 40 12.16 2.78 19.38
CA ARG A 40 12.15 1.74 20.43
C ARG A 40 11.36 2.12 21.67
N SER A 41 11.12 3.41 21.93
CA SER A 41 10.37 3.90 23.10
C SER A 41 8.85 3.71 23.01
N ALA A 42 8.32 3.29 21.86
CA ALA A 42 6.88 3.10 21.63
C ALA A 42 6.42 1.64 21.77
N ASP A 43 5.15 1.43 22.10
CA ASP A 43 4.53 0.10 22.17
C ASP A 43 4.30 -0.48 20.76
N VAL A 44 3.79 0.36 19.85
CA VAL A 44 3.61 0.05 18.43
C VAL A 44 4.64 0.82 17.63
N ARG A 45 5.41 0.08 16.83
CA ARG A 45 6.57 0.58 16.09
C ARG A 45 6.39 0.16 14.64
N PHE A 46 5.80 1.08 13.89
CA PHE A 46 5.24 0.86 12.56
C PHE A 46 6.11 1.49 11.46
N THR A 47 6.24 0.78 10.34
CA THR A 47 6.76 1.32 9.08
C THR A 47 6.12 0.64 7.86
N ASN A 48 6.16 1.28 6.69
CA ASN A 48 5.86 0.61 5.44
C ASN A 48 7.11 -0.10 4.90
N CYS A 49 7.08 -1.43 4.84
CA CYS A 49 8.17 -2.23 4.29
C CYS A 49 8.05 -2.25 2.76
N GLU A 50 8.75 -1.32 2.11
CA GLU A 50 8.72 -1.13 0.65
C GLU A 50 9.84 -1.88 -0.07
N VAL A 51 10.23 -3.02 0.52
CA VAL A 51 11.22 -3.94 -0.03
C VAL A 51 10.75 -5.38 0.14
N LEU A 52 11.27 -6.25 -0.70
CA LEU A 52 11.17 -7.70 -0.55
C LEU A 52 12.39 -8.23 0.19
N ILE A 53 12.13 -9.13 1.13
CA ILE A 53 13.15 -9.79 1.96
C ILE A 53 13.14 -11.26 1.55
N ASN A 54 13.69 -11.53 0.37
CA ASN A 54 13.49 -12.78 -0.35
C ASN A 54 14.78 -13.52 -0.73
N ASP A 55 15.96 -13.05 -0.32
CA ASP A 55 17.26 -13.58 -0.77
C ASP A 55 17.35 -13.66 -2.31
N PHE A 56 16.68 -12.74 -3.01
CA PHE A 56 16.55 -12.74 -4.47
C PHE A 56 15.89 -14.01 -5.05
N LYS A 57 15.15 -14.78 -4.25
CA LYS A 57 14.36 -15.92 -4.72
C LYS A 57 13.11 -15.46 -5.46
N GLY A 58 12.80 -16.16 -6.55
CA GLY A 58 11.68 -15.86 -7.43
C GLY A 58 12.15 -15.23 -8.75
N TYR A 59 11.22 -15.09 -9.68
CA TYR A 59 11.51 -14.43 -10.95
C TYR A 59 11.14 -12.95 -10.83
N PRO A 60 12.02 -12.04 -11.26
CA PRO A 60 11.68 -10.62 -11.38
C PRO A 60 10.42 -10.43 -12.22
N ALA A 61 9.57 -9.50 -11.78
CA ALA A 61 8.40 -9.07 -12.51
C ALA A 61 8.77 -8.47 -13.87
N VAL A 62 7.79 -8.35 -14.78
CA VAL A 62 8.01 -7.67 -16.07
C VAL A 62 8.24 -6.16 -15.86
N GLN A 63 7.68 -5.60 -14.78
CA GLN A 63 7.78 -4.19 -14.43
C GLN A 63 8.02 -4.07 -12.92
N SER A 64 8.85 -3.11 -12.51
CA SER A 64 9.15 -2.84 -11.10
C SER A 64 9.03 -1.37 -10.70
N GLY A 65 8.77 -0.47 -11.66
CA GLY A 65 8.64 0.96 -11.40
C GLY A 65 9.94 1.69 -11.04
N GLY A 66 11.12 1.08 -11.24
CA GLY A 66 12.42 1.75 -11.13
C GLY A 66 13.56 0.83 -10.72
N THR A 67 13.31 -0.06 -9.76
CA THR A 67 14.25 -1.09 -9.31
C THR A 67 13.50 -2.34 -8.87
N TYR A 68 14.15 -3.49 -8.83
CA TYR A 68 13.59 -4.70 -8.22
C TYR A 68 14.03 -4.75 -6.77
N ALA A 69 13.12 -4.46 -5.84
CA ALA A 69 13.41 -4.24 -4.42
C ALA A 69 13.70 -5.52 -3.62
N GLY A 70 14.35 -6.52 -4.23
CA GLY A 70 14.77 -7.76 -3.55
C GLY A 70 16.00 -7.52 -2.68
N ASN A 71 16.01 -8.14 -1.49
CA ASN A 71 17.08 -8.02 -0.51
C ASN A 71 17.32 -9.33 0.23
N GLU A 72 18.48 -9.42 0.89
CA GLU A 72 18.82 -10.55 1.74
C GLU A 72 17.96 -10.61 3.02
N SER A 73 17.76 -11.83 3.50
CA SER A 73 17.00 -12.15 4.72
C SER A 73 17.43 -11.39 5.96
N TYR A 74 18.71 -10.95 6.05
CA TYR A 74 19.19 -10.18 7.20
C TYR A 74 18.50 -8.83 7.35
N ILE A 75 17.86 -8.29 6.30
CA ILE A 75 17.09 -7.05 6.38
C ILE A 75 15.92 -7.17 7.37
N ALA A 76 15.32 -8.35 7.52
CA ALA A 76 14.30 -8.55 8.56
C ALA A 76 14.88 -8.38 9.97
N ASP A 77 16.11 -8.85 10.19
CA ASP A 77 16.82 -8.67 11.47
C ASP A 77 17.17 -7.20 11.71
N GLU A 78 17.48 -6.43 10.66
CA GLU A 78 17.73 -4.98 10.74
C GLU A 78 16.46 -4.19 11.09
N LEU A 79 15.31 -4.53 10.48
CA LEU A 79 14.01 -3.95 10.86
C LEU A 79 13.69 -4.24 12.34
N LYS A 80 13.96 -5.48 12.78
CA LYS A 80 13.77 -5.88 14.18
C LYS A 80 14.72 -5.12 15.10
N TRP A 81 15.99 -4.96 14.70
CA TRP A 81 17.00 -4.21 15.45
C TRP A 81 16.60 -2.74 15.58
N MET A 82 16.12 -2.07 14.52
CA MET A 82 15.57 -0.71 14.62
C MET A 82 14.43 -0.60 15.63
N GLY A 83 13.76 -1.71 15.90
CA GLY A 83 12.70 -1.82 16.89
C GLY A 83 11.32 -1.99 16.27
N PHE A 84 11.19 -2.09 14.95
CA PHE A 84 9.86 -2.30 14.35
C PHE A 84 9.27 -3.64 14.82
N ASN A 85 7.97 -3.62 15.14
CA ASN A 85 7.20 -4.81 15.50
C ASN A 85 5.93 -4.97 14.66
N MET A 86 5.68 -4.03 13.76
CA MET A 86 4.55 -4.04 12.86
C MET A 86 4.93 -3.37 11.53
N VAL A 87 4.62 -3.97 10.37
CA VAL A 87 4.91 -3.39 9.05
C VAL A 87 3.77 -3.55 8.05
N SER A 88 3.51 -2.52 7.24
CA SER A 88 2.67 -2.66 6.05
C SER A 88 3.47 -3.17 4.87
N ARG A 89 2.77 -3.83 3.93
CA ARG A 89 3.38 -4.45 2.75
C ARG A 89 2.60 -4.26 1.45
N ALA A 90 1.38 -3.74 1.50
CA ALA A 90 0.71 -3.36 0.26
C ALA A 90 1.37 -2.08 -0.26
N ASN A 91 2.17 -2.22 -1.31
CA ASN A 91 2.84 -1.14 -2.03
C ASN A 91 3.21 -1.62 -3.45
N ASN A 92 3.71 -0.72 -4.27
CA ASN A 92 4.10 -1.00 -5.65
C ASN A 92 5.19 -2.08 -5.79
N HIS A 93 6.06 -2.26 -4.80
CA HIS A 93 7.18 -3.21 -4.80
C HIS A 93 6.83 -4.61 -4.25
N ALA A 94 5.63 -4.79 -3.71
CA ALA A 94 5.20 -6.03 -3.05
C ALA A 94 5.26 -7.29 -3.93
N MET A 95 5.33 -7.12 -5.26
CA MET A 95 5.30 -8.20 -6.25
C MET A 95 6.47 -8.14 -7.25
N ASP A 96 7.57 -7.47 -6.90
CA ASP A 96 8.77 -7.35 -7.75
C ASP A 96 9.41 -8.71 -8.07
N TYR A 97 9.30 -9.71 -7.19
CA TYR A 97 9.72 -11.10 -7.44
C TYR A 97 8.53 -12.07 -7.45
N ARG A 98 7.37 -11.53 -7.86
CA ARG A 98 6.09 -12.24 -7.98
C ARG A 98 5.72 -12.98 -6.68
N GLU A 99 5.03 -14.11 -6.80
CA GLU A 99 4.48 -14.85 -5.66
C GLU A 99 5.58 -15.38 -4.74
N ILE A 100 6.71 -15.83 -5.30
CA ILE A 100 7.84 -16.36 -4.51
C ILE A 100 8.44 -15.25 -3.64
N GLY A 101 8.69 -14.07 -4.20
CA GLY A 101 9.21 -12.93 -3.44
C GLY A 101 8.28 -12.51 -2.30
N LEU A 102 6.97 -12.45 -2.58
CA LEU A 102 5.94 -12.17 -1.59
C LEU A 102 5.95 -13.18 -0.44
N ILE A 103 6.01 -14.48 -0.76
CA ILE A 103 6.02 -15.58 0.21
C ILE A 103 7.29 -15.57 1.06
N GLU A 104 8.47 -15.46 0.45
CA GLU A 104 9.74 -15.46 1.19
C GLU A 104 9.86 -14.23 2.11
N THR A 105 9.33 -13.08 1.69
CA THR A 105 9.25 -11.89 2.54
C THR A 105 8.35 -12.13 3.76
N SER A 106 7.20 -12.78 3.59
CA SER A 106 6.36 -13.17 4.73
C SER A 106 7.14 -14.05 5.70
N LYS A 107 7.79 -15.11 5.21
CA LYS A 107 8.56 -16.04 6.04
C LYS A 107 9.67 -15.34 6.82
N ASN A 108 10.39 -14.41 6.20
CA ASN A 108 11.48 -13.69 6.85
C ASN A 108 10.99 -12.71 7.92
N LEU A 109 9.84 -12.06 7.73
CA LEU A 109 9.23 -11.22 8.74
C LEU A 109 8.64 -12.04 9.90
N ASP A 110 8.01 -13.17 9.59
CA ASP A 110 7.49 -14.11 10.59
C ASP A 110 8.63 -14.68 11.45
N ARG A 111 9.77 -15.01 10.83
CA ARG A 111 10.99 -15.52 11.50
C ARG A 111 11.48 -14.58 12.62
N VAL A 112 11.39 -13.26 12.43
CA VAL A 112 11.83 -12.27 13.42
C VAL A 112 10.69 -11.76 14.31
N GLY A 113 9.48 -12.30 14.14
CA GLY A 113 8.29 -11.94 14.91
C GLY A 113 7.88 -10.47 14.72
N ILE A 114 7.91 -9.99 13.48
CA ILE A 114 7.31 -8.70 13.09
C ILE A 114 5.93 -8.98 12.52
N VAL A 115 4.89 -8.36 13.06
CA VAL A 115 3.53 -8.45 12.51
C VAL A 115 3.49 -7.73 11.17
N HIS A 116 2.98 -8.35 10.10
CA HIS A 116 2.92 -7.70 8.78
C HIS A 116 1.60 -7.95 8.07
N ALA A 117 1.09 -6.96 7.35
CA ALA A 117 -0.22 -7.00 6.69
C ALA A 117 -0.21 -6.38 5.28
N GLY A 118 -1.26 -6.63 4.49
CA GLY A 118 -1.49 -6.01 3.19
C GLY A 118 -1.15 -6.89 1.98
N VAL A 119 -0.73 -8.13 2.22
CA VAL A 119 -0.50 -9.13 1.17
C VAL A 119 -0.99 -10.49 1.66
N GLY A 120 -1.24 -11.41 0.73
CA GLY A 120 -1.65 -12.77 1.07
C GLY A 120 -1.65 -13.70 -0.13
N MET A 121 -1.98 -14.98 0.10
CA MET A 121 -2.12 -15.98 -0.96
C MET A 121 -3.39 -15.80 -1.79
N ASN A 122 -4.31 -14.95 -1.32
CA ASN A 122 -5.54 -14.56 -1.98
C ASN A 122 -6.02 -13.21 -1.42
N LEU A 123 -7.08 -12.65 -2.00
CA LEU A 123 -7.58 -11.33 -1.63
C LEU A 123 -8.19 -11.27 -0.22
N GLY A 124 -8.72 -12.38 0.29
CA GLY A 124 -9.18 -12.49 1.67
C GLY A 124 -8.03 -12.33 2.66
N GLU A 125 -6.94 -13.08 2.46
CA GLU A 125 -5.71 -12.97 3.27
C GLU A 125 -5.04 -11.61 3.14
N ALA A 126 -4.98 -11.04 1.93
CA ALA A 126 -4.38 -9.71 1.74
C ALA A 126 -5.11 -8.61 2.51
N ARG A 127 -6.44 -8.72 2.63
CA ARG A 127 -7.30 -7.81 3.41
C ARG A 127 -7.34 -8.14 4.90
N GLU A 128 -6.82 -9.29 5.32
CA GLU A 128 -6.95 -9.77 6.69
C GLU A 128 -6.26 -8.79 7.67
N PRO A 129 -6.95 -8.32 8.71
CA PRO A 129 -6.29 -7.55 9.77
C PRO A 129 -5.29 -8.44 10.51
N LYS A 130 -4.10 -7.91 10.77
CA LYS A 130 -3.07 -8.61 11.56
C LYS A 130 -2.89 -7.90 12.90
N TYR A 131 -2.70 -8.64 13.96
CA TYR A 131 -2.82 -8.12 15.32
C TYR A 131 -1.48 -8.16 16.05
N LEU A 132 -1.20 -7.09 16.80
CA LEU A 132 -0.10 -6.99 17.76
C LEU A 132 -0.68 -6.83 19.15
N GLU A 133 -0.28 -7.72 20.05
CA GLU A 133 -0.55 -7.60 21.47
C GLU A 133 0.47 -6.67 22.12
N THR A 134 0.00 -5.73 22.93
CA THR A 134 0.87 -4.89 23.77
C THR A 134 0.33 -4.85 25.20
N PRO A 135 1.17 -4.54 26.20
CA PRO A 135 0.69 -4.32 27.57
C PRO A 135 -0.36 -3.19 27.71
N SER A 136 -0.46 -2.31 26.71
CA SER A 136 -1.32 -1.12 26.64
C SER A 136 -2.54 -1.30 25.73
N GLY A 137 -2.74 -2.50 25.17
CA GLY A 137 -3.87 -2.82 24.30
C GLY A 137 -3.47 -3.58 23.04
N ARG A 138 -4.48 -4.07 22.33
CA ARG A 138 -4.35 -4.82 21.09
C ARG A 138 -4.51 -3.90 19.89
N VAL A 139 -3.59 -3.99 18.93
CA VAL A 139 -3.57 -3.13 17.74
C VAL A 139 -3.67 -3.97 16.49
N ALA A 140 -4.65 -3.66 15.64
CA ALA A 140 -4.79 -4.26 14.33
C ALA A 140 -4.11 -3.41 13.26
N LEU A 141 -3.48 -4.05 12.28
CA LEU A 141 -2.99 -3.45 11.05
C LEU A 141 -3.75 -4.01 9.86
N ILE A 142 -4.22 -3.11 9.01
CA ILE A 142 -4.66 -3.38 7.65
C ILE A 142 -3.80 -2.50 6.74
N SER A 143 -3.34 -3.05 5.62
CA SER A 143 -2.54 -2.32 4.64
C SER A 143 -3.15 -2.50 3.26
N ALA A 144 -3.22 -1.42 2.50
CA ALA A 144 -3.69 -1.40 1.12
C ALA A 144 -2.83 -0.44 0.29
N ALA A 145 -2.86 -0.59 -1.04
CA ALA A 145 -2.23 0.34 -1.97
C ALA A 145 -3.22 0.76 -3.06
N SER A 146 -3.06 1.96 -3.59
CA SER A 146 -3.75 2.48 -4.78
C SER A 146 -2.83 2.55 -6.01
N SER A 147 -1.52 2.73 -5.77
CA SER A 147 -0.48 2.79 -6.79
C SER A 147 0.31 1.48 -6.86
N PHE A 148 0.08 0.68 -7.90
CA PHE A 148 0.77 -0.60 -8.10
C PHE A 148 0.53 -1.15 -9.52
N PRO A 149 1.40 -2.04 -10.06
CA PRO A 149 1.17 -2.73 -11.33
C PRO A 149 -0.07 -3.63 -11.28
N MET A 150 -0.87 -3.68 -12.36
CA MET A 150 -2.16 -4.37 -12.37
C MET A 150 -2.08 -5.84 -11.90
N GLU A 151 -1.01 -6.53 -12.25
CA GLU A 151 -0.70 -7.90 -11.85
C GLU A 151 -0.43 -8.09 -10.35
N ALA A 152 -0.08 -7.04 -9.60
CA ALA A 152 0.33 -7.16 -8.21
C ALA A 152 -0.83 -7.45 -7.27
N ARG A 153 -2.07 -7.21 -7.73
CA ARG A 153 -3.31 -7.37 -6.94
C ARG A 153 -3.45 -8.79 -6.43
N ALA A 154 -3.95 -8.99 -5.22
CA ALA A 154 -4.46 -10.30 -4.84
C ALA A 154 -5.78 -10.61 -5.58
N GLY A 155 -6.02 -11.89 -5.88
CA GLY A 155 -7.26 -12.38 -6.48
C GLY A 155 -8.13 -13.12 -5.49
N GLU A 156 -9.46 -13.01 -5.62
CA GLU A 156 -10.42 -13.78 -4.81
C GLU A 156 -10.21 -15.29 -5.01
N ALA A 157 -10.35 -16.05 -3.93
CA ALA A 157 -10.49 -17.50 -4.00
C ALA A 157 -11.96 -17.87 -4.19
N ARG A 158 -12.22 -18.97 -4.90
CA ARG A 158 -13.55 -19.57 -5.03
C ARG A 158 -13.47 -21.07 -4.68
N PRO A 159 -14.59 -21.74 -4.39
CA PRO A 159 -14.57 -23.17 -4.06
C PRO A 159 -13.89 -24.06 -5.11
N ASP A 160 -13.92 -23.66 -6.38
CA ASP A 160 -13.42 -24.39 -7.54
C ASP A 160 -12.06 -23.88 -8.07
N ILE A 161 -11.55 -22.75 -7.56
CA ILE A 161 -10.29 -22.17 -8.04
C ILE A 161 -9.55 -21.46 -6.90
N GLN A 162 -8.27 -21.77 -6.76
CA GLN A 162 -7.40 -21.09 -5.80
C GLN A 162 -7.38 -19.57 -6.07
N GLY A 163 -7.27 -18.80 -4.99
CA GLY A 163 -7.01 -17.36 -5.13
C GLY A 163 -5.63 -17.10 -5.72
N ARG A 164 -5.39 -15.83 -6.08
CA ARG A 164 -4.10 -15.40 -6.61
C ARG A 164 -3.33 -14.61 -5.56
N PRO A 165 -2.07 -14.95 -5.26
CA PRO A 165 -1.28 -14.18 -4.32
C PRO A 165 -1.06 -12.75 -4.81
N GLY A 166 -0.98 -11.82 -3.87
CA GLY A 166 -0.72 -10.41 -4.18
C GLY A 166 -1.06 -9.48 -3.03
N LEU A 167 -1.07 -8.19 -3.33
CA LEU A 167 -1.38 -7.12 -2.38
C LEU A 167 -2.88 -6.81 -2.29
N ASN A 168 -3.29 -6.17 -1.19
CA ASN A 168 -4.62 -5.65 -0.99
C ASN A 168 -4.82 -4.32 -1.76
N PRO A 169 -5.70 -4.29 -2.78
CA PRO A 169 -5.87 -3.11 -3.61
C PRO A 169 -6.93 -2.14 -3.04
N LEU A 170 -6.72 -0.86 -3.32
CA LEU A 170 -7.74 0.18 -3.35
C LEU A 170 -7.68 0.89 -4.70
N ARG A 171 -8.24 0.24 -5.72
CA ARG A 171 -8.28 0.80 -7.08
C ARG A 171 -9.16 2.04 -7.13
N TYR A 172 -8.91 2.87 -8.12
CA TYR A 172 -9.74 4.01 -8.46
C TYR A 172 -9.72 4.23 -9.98
N THR A 173 -10.65 5.04 -10.46
CA THR A 173 -10.65 5.57 -11.83
C THR A 173 -10.51 7.07 -11.81
N VAL A 174 -9.73 7.61 -12.75
CA VAL A 174 -9.54 9.07 -12.89
C VAL A 174 -10.40 9.59 -14.02
N THR A 175 -11.13 10.67 -13.75
CA THR A 175 -11.79 11.50 -14.77
C THR A 175 -11.20 12.89 -14.73
N ILE A 176 -10.63 13.34 -15.85
CA ILE A 176 -10.14 14.70 -16.00
C ILE A 176 -11.27 15.53 -16.61
N GLU A 177 -11.87 16.39 -15.79
CA GLU A 177 -12.83 17.39 -16.24
C GLU A 177 -12.08 18.60 -16.80
N VAL A 178 -12.49 19.07 -17.98
CA VAL A 178 -11.86 20.21 -18.65
C VAL A 178 -12.91 21.20 -19.18
N PRO A 179 -12.58 22.51 -19.26
CA PRO A 179 -13.41 23.51 -19.92
C PRO A 179 -13.81 23.12 -21.35
N GLU A 180 -14.95 23.62 -21.82
CA GLU A 180 -15.54 23.25 -23.11
C GLU A 180 -14.62 23.51 -24.32
N ASP A 181 -13.89 24.63 -24.32
CA ASP A 181 -12.92 24.98 -25.37
C ASP A 181 -11.75 24.00 -25.40
N ALA A 182 -11.21 23.63 -24.23
CA ALA A 182 -10.18 22.60 -24.11
C ALA A 182 -10.71 21.22 -24.54
N PHE A 183 -11.96 20.88 -24.19
CA PHE A 183 -12.59 19.62 -24.57
C PHE A 183 -12.75 19.49 -26.09
N LYS A 184 -13.17 20.56 -26.77
CA LYS A 184 -13.24 20.62 -28.24
C LYS A 184 -11.87 20.36 -28.88
N ASN A 185 -10.81 20.92 -28.32
CA ASN A 185 -9.44 20.64 -28.77
C ASN A 185 -9.05 19.17 -28.56
N LEU A 186 -9.44 18.54 -27.46
CA LEU A 186 -9.21 17.11 -27.23
C LEU A 186 -9.95 16.24 -28.24
N ILE A 187 -11.18 16.58 -28.62
CA ILE A 187 -11.92 15.87 -29.70
C ILE A 187 -11.14 15.96 -31.02
N ASN A 188 -10.64 17.15 -31.36
CA ASN A 188 -9.87 17.35 -32.60
C ASN A 188 -8.58 16.53 -32.59
N ILE A 189 -7.85 16.53 -31.47
CA ILE A 189 -6.65 15.69 -31.29
C ILE A 189 -7.00 14.21 -31.42
N ALA A 190 -8.09 13.76 -30.80
CA ALA A 190 -8.52 12.37 -30.87
C ALA A 190 -8.83 11.94 -32.32
N LYS A 191 -9.49 12.78 -33.11
CA LYS A 191 -9.72 12.53 -34.55
C LYS A 191 -8.41 12.46 -35.34
N VAL A 192 -7.45 13.35 -35.07
CA VAL A 192 -6.12 13.31 -35.70
C VAL A 192 -5.38 12.02 -35.35
N MET A 193 -5.57 11.50 -34.14
CA MET A 193 -5.05 10.19 -33.71
C MET A 193 -5.78 8.99 -34.35
N GLY A 194 -6.81 9.22 -35.17
CA GLY A 194 -7.61 8.18 -35.80
C GLY A 194 -8.66 7.54 -34.87
N LEU A 195 -8.98 8.18 -33.74
CA LEU A 195 -10.04 7.72 -32.84
C LEU A 195 -11.41 8.13 -33.38
N GLU A 196 -12.36 7.20 -33.37
CA GLU A 196 -13.76 7.50 -33.71
C GLU A 196 -14.46 8.17 -32.53
N VAL A 197 -14.69 9.49 -32.64
CA VAL A 197 -15.30 10.30 -31.59
C VAL A 197 -16.33 11.25 -32.18
N LYS A 198 -17.52 11.33 -31.57
CA LYS A 198 -18.57 12.26 -32.01
C LYS A 198 -18.34 13.67 -31.46
N GLU A 199 -18.62 14.70 -32.26
CA GLU A 199 -18.41 16.11 -31.86
C GLU A 199 -19.29 16.57 -30.70
N ASP A 200 -20.48 15.98 -30.56
CA ASP A 200 -21.45 16.26 -29.50
C ASP A 200 -21.20 15.44 -28.22
N SER A 201 -20.06 14.74 -28.14
CA SER A 201 -19.74 13.90 -26.98
C SER A 201 -19.53 14.76 -25.73
N GLU A 202 -20.02 14.29 -24.59
CA GLU A 202 -19.79 14.91 -23.27
C GLU A 202 -18.60 14.28 -22.53
N GLU A 203 -18.16 13.11 -22.99
CA GLU A 203 -17.09 12.31 -22.42
C GLU A 203 -16.36 11.57 -23.53
N ILE A 204 -15.03 11.53 -23.45
CA ILE A 204 -14.17 10.83 -24.41
C ILE A 204 -13.05 10.08 -23.67
N ARG A 205 -12.47 9.08 -24.33
CA ARG A 205 -11.28 8.38 -23.83
C ARG A 205 -10.15 8.51 -24.83
N ILE A 206 -9.02 9.02 -24.37
CA ILE A 206 -7.80 9.12 -25.16
C ILE A 206 -6.72 8.32 -24.44
N LEU A 207 -6.18 7.30 -25.11
CA LEU A 207 -5.15 6.40 -24.56
C LEU A 207 -5.51 5.81 -23.18
N GLY A 208 -6.78 5.46 -22.98
CA GLY A 208 -7.30 4.90 -21.73
C GLY A 208 -7.67 5.93 -20.66
N GLN A 209 -7.20 7.18 -20.76
CA GLN A 209 -7.57 8.27 -19.86
C GLN A 209 -8.95 8.82 -20.23
N LYS A 210 -9.82 8.94 -19.23
CA LYS A 210 -11.17 9.50 -19.37
C LYS A 210 -11.13 11.02 -19.19
N PHE A 211 -11.67 11.73 -20.17
CA PHE A 211 -11.88 13.17 -20.15
C PHE A 211 -13.38 13.48 -20.21
N LYS A 212 -13.82 14.48 -19.48
CA LYS A 212 -15.22 14.89 -19.44
C LYS A 212 -15.34 16.40 -19.61
N LYS A 213 -16.30 16.84 -20.43
CA LYS A 213 -16.60 18.26 -20.60
C LYS A 213 -17.17 18.83 -19.29
N SER A 214 -16.67 19.98 -18.88
CA SER A 214 -17.06 20.68 -17.66
C SER A 214 -16.87 22.19 -17.81
N THR A 215 -17.28 22.97 -16.81
CA THR A 215 -17.08 24.43 -16.79
C THR A 215 -15.73 24.84 -16.20
N LYS A 216 -15.01 23.90 -15.60
CA LYS A 216 -13.72 24.11 -14.94
C LYS A 216 -12.80 22.90 -15.14
N TYR A 217 -11.52 23.10 -14.87
CA TYR A 217 -10.56 22.01 -14.75
C TYR A 217 -10.67 21.35 -13.38
N GLU A 218 -10.83 20.03 -13.34
CA GLU A 218 -10.85 19.25 -12.10
C GLU A 218 -10.41 17.80 -12.37
N VAL A 219 -9.61 17.22 -11.47
CA VAL A 219 -9.28 15.79 -11.51
C VAL A 219 -10.14 15.08 -10.48
N LYS A 220 -11.05 14.22 -10.96
CA LYS A 220 -11.95 13.43 -10.10
C LYS A 220 -11.48 12.00 -9.98
N TYR A 221 -11.44 11.52 -8.74
CA TYR A 221 -11.10 10.15 -8.39
C TYR A 221 -12.37 9.43 -7.93
N GLU A 222 -12.67 8.28 -8.54
CA GLU A 222 -13.76 7.40 -8.10
C GLU A 222 -13.17 6.08 -7.62
N ILE A 223 -13.34 5.78 -6.34
CA ILE A 223 -12.82 4.56 -5.71
C ILE A 223 -13.62 3.34 -6.20
N ASN A 224 -12.93 2.24 -6.46
CA ASN A 224 -13.56 0.96 -6.77
C ASN A 224 -14.40 0.47 -5.58
N LYS A 225 -15.71 0.32 -5.79
CA LYS A 225 -16.66 -0.04 -4.72
C LYS A 225 -16.33 -1.36 -4.03
N LEU A 226 -15.93 -2.39 -4.77
CA LEU A 226 -15.59 -3.70 -4.20
C LEU A 226 -14.35 -3.63 -3.31
N ASP A 227 -13.36 -2.85 -3.71
CA ASP A 227 -12.16 -2.63 -2.92
C ASP A 227 -12.48 -1.82 -1.65
N LEU A 228 -13.28 -0.76 -1.77
CA LEU A 228 -13.73 0.04 -0.64
C LEU A 228 -14.52 -0.81 0.36
N GLU A 229 -15.51 -1.56 -0.10
CA GLU A 229 -16.35 -2.41 0.74
C GLU A 229 -15.54 -3.51 1.44
N GLY A 230 -14.61 -4.14 0.72
CA GLY A 230 -13.71 -5.15 1.28
C GLY A 230 -12.81 -4.59 2.39
N ASN A 231 -12.20 -3.42 2.16
CA ASN A 231 -11.37 -2.75 3.15
C ASN A 231 -12.19 -2.27 4.36
N LEU A 232 -13.37 -1.68 4.13
CA LEU A 232 -14.28 -1.27 5.22
C LEU A 232 -14.77 -2.47 6.03
N LYS A 233 -15.01 -3.63 5.40
CA LYS A 233 -15.33 -4.87 6.10
C LYS A 233 -14.16 -5.30 7.00
N ALA A 234 -12.94 -5.33 6.48
CA ALA A 234 -11.75 -5.66 7.28
C ALA A 234 -11.58 -4.72 8.48
N ILE A 235 -11.78 -3.40 8.29
CA ILE A 235 -11.74 -2.41 9.38
C ILE A 235 -12.81 -2.70 10.43
N ARG A 236 -14.06 -3.00 10.02
CA ARG A 236 -15.14 -3.34 10.96
C ARG A 236 -14.84 -4.61 11.74
N ASP A 237 -14.29 -5.63 11.09
CA ASP A 237 -13.91 -6.89 11.74
C ASP A 237 -12.76 -6.66 12.73
N ALA A 238 -11.76 -5.84 12.37
CA ALA A 238 -10.66 -5.46 13.24
C ALA A 238 -11.12 -4.71 14.50
N ARG A 239 -12.06 -3.76 14.37
CA ARG A 239 -12.60 -2.98 15.50
C ARG A 239 -13.34 -3.83 16.54
N ARG A 240 -13.74 -5.05 16.22
CA ARG A 240 -14.36 -5.98 17.18
C ARG A 240 -13.34 -6.70 18.04
N MET A 241 -12.09 -6.72 17.60
CA MET A 241 -11.04 -7.56 18.19
C MET A 241 -9.82 -6.78 18.66
N ALA A 242 -9.70 -5.49 18.33
CA ALA A 242 -8.58 -4.63 18.71
C ALA A 242 -9.07 -3.32 19.33
N ASP A 243 -8.28 -2.79 20.27
CA ASP A 243 -8.51 -1.46 20.88
C ASP A 243 -8.21 -0.34 19.87
N TYR A 244 -7.25 -0.59 18.96
CA TYR A 244 -6.85 0.35 17.92
C TYR A 244 -6.73 -0.34 16.56
N VAL A 245 -7.10 0.38 15.50
CA VAL A 245 -6.96 -0.08 14.12
C VAL A 245 -6.12 0.93 13.35
N ILE A 246 -4.99 0.46 12.81
CA ILE A 246 -4.15 1.19 11.87
C ILE A 246 -4.54 0.73 10.47
N PHE A 247 -4.95 1.67 9.62
CA PHE A 247 -5.13 1.46 8.20
C PHE A 247 -4.02 2.20 7.45
N SER A 248 -3.09 1.46 6.86
CA SER A 248 -1.99 1.99 6.07
C SER A 248 -2.36 1.99 4.58
N MET A 249 -2.15 3.12 3.92
CA MET A 249 -2.37 3.30 2.48
C MET A 249 -1.06 3.72 1.82
N HIS A 250 -0.62 2.98 0.80
CA HIS A 250 0.46 3.38 -0.07
C HIS A 250 -0.10 3.92 -1.40
N SER A 251 0.24 5.16 -1.73
CA SER A 251 -0.36 5.94 -2.82
C SER A 251 0.64 6.92 -3.40
N HIS A 252 0.75 6.99 -4.72
CA HIS A 252 1.53 8.01 -5.45
C HIS A 252 0.64 9.09 -6.05
N GLU A 253 -0.68 8.99 -5.89
CA GLU A 253 -1.62 9.97 -6.42
C GLU A 253 -1.37 11.33 -5.76
N ARG A 254 -1.17 12.36 -6.60
CA ARG A 254 -1.03 13.74 -6.18
C ARG A 254 -2.35 14.47 -6.43
N GLY A 255 -2.82 15.20 -5.44
CA GLY A 255 -4.00 16.04 -5.52
C GLY A 255 -3.85 17.25 -4.60
N ARG A 256 -4.83 18.15 -4.61
CA ARG A 256 -4.90 19.20 -3.59
C ARG A 256 -4.97 18.54 -2.23
N THR A 257 -4.10 18.95 -1.31
CA THR A 257 -4.14 18.44 0.06
C THR A 257 -5.39 18.97 0.76
N LEU A 258 -5.76 18.41 1.92
CA LEU A 258 -6.81 19.01 2.76
C LEU A 258 -6.48 20.45 3.23
N GLU A 259 -5.22 20.87 3.04
CA GLU A 259 -4.68 22.17 3.41
C GLU A 259 -4.67 23.17 2.24
N GLU A 260 -5.05 22.74 1.03
CA GLU A 260 -5.18 23.55 -0.21
C GLU A 260 -6.64 23.70 -0.68
#